data_AF-A0A7L3IYN6-F1
#
_entry.id   AF-A0A7L3IYN6-F1
#
_cell.length_a   1.000
_cell.length_b   1.000
_cell.length_c   1.000
_cell.angle_alpha   90.00
_cell.angle_beta   90.00
_cell.angle_gamma   90.00
#
_symmetry.space_group_name_H-M   'P 1'
#
loop_
_entity.id
_entity.type
_entity.pdbx_description
1 polymer ?
#
loop_
_entity_poly.entity_id
_entity_poly.type
_entity_poly.pdbx_seq_one_letter_code
_entity_poly.pdbx_strand_id
1 'polypeptide(L)'
;SESTRSYRRISGVVGKAGSAVSPQSPGGPEDPALSKVPPVPMPRRFAPAKGRQKRVKAVADCKGDKARELTFSKGEVIVVTREEDEQSWVGFIEGDGSRTGVFPASFVHLLQD
;
A
#
# COMPACT_ATOMS: atom_id res chain seq x y z
N SER A 1 -29.73 15.23 31.76
CA SER A 1 -28.30 15.51 31.54
C SER A 1 -28.15 16.12 30.16
N GLU A 2 -28.25 17.44 30.07
CA GLU A 2 -28.19 18.18 28.81
C GLU A 2 -26.84 18.91 28.70
N SER A 3 -26.20 18.65 27.57
CA SER A 3 -24.83 18.96 27.25
C SER A 3 -24.59 20.47 27.14
N THR A 4 -23.55 20.95 27.80
CA THR A 4 -23.08 22.35 27.73
C THR A 4 -22.45 22.61 26.36
N ARG A 5 -23.08 23.46 25.53
CA ARG A 5 -22.43 24.03 24.34
C ARG A 5 -22.61 25.54 24.35
N SER A 6 -21.83 26.19 25.21
CA SER A 6 -21.62 27.63 25.17
C SER A 6 -20.33 27.92 24.42
N TYR A 7 -20.45 28.40 23.17
CA TYR A 7 -19.48 29.36 22.66
C TYR A 7 -20.15 30.32 21.68
N ARG A 8 -20.62 31.44 22.21
CA ARG A 8 -20.63 32.71 21.47
C ARG A 8 -19.55 33.57 22.11
N ARG A 9 -18.49 33.87 21.37
CA ARG A 9 -17.90 35.21 21.42
C ARG A 9 -17.49 35.65 20.03
N ILE A 10 -17.83 36.90 19.83
CA ILE A 10 -17.83 37.73 18.64
C ILE A 10 -16.50 38.50 18.52
N SER A 11 -16.16 38.80 17.27
CA SER A 11 -15.48 40.00 16.75
C SER A 11 -14.09 40.44 17.23
N GLY A 12 -13.23 40.62 16.21
CA GLY A 12 -12.36 41.80 16.07
C GLY A 12 -10.87 41.53 16.26
N VAL A 13 -10.05 41.75 15.23
CA VAL A 13 -9.24 42.97 15.03
C VAL A 13 -8.42 42.90 13.73
N VAL A 14 -8.34 44.05 13.07
CA VAL A 14 -7.52 44.38 11.89
C VAL A 14 -6.04 44.54 12.29
N GLY A 15 -5.11 44.12 11.42
CA GLY A 15 -3.68 44.36 11.60
C GLY A 15 -2.89 44.20 10.30
N LYS A 16 -2.40 45.32 9.78
CA LYS A 16 -1.71 45.54 8.50
C LYS A 16 -0.21 45.73 8.75
N ALA A 17 0.66 45.09 7.97
CA ALA A 17 2.03 45.50 7.60
C ALA A 17 2.60 44.41 6.66
N GLY A 18 3.33 44.63 5.57
CA GLY A 18 3.94 45.81 4.95
C GLY A 18 5.08 45.29 4.05
N SER A 19 5.29 45.93 2.89
CA SER A 19 6.53 46.00 2.08
C SER A 19 7.13 44.66 1.55
N ALA A 20 7.78 44.53 0.40
CA ALA A 20 8.35 45.46 -0.56
C ALA A 20 8.45 44.77 -1.93
N VAL A 21 8.42 45.59 -2.98
CA VAL A 21 8.79 45.28 -4.35
C VAL A 21 10.31 45.02 -4.45
N SER A 22 10.73 44.04 -5.26
CA SER A 22 11.99 44.12 -6.03
C SER A 22 11.97 43.24 -7.30
N PRO A 23 12.40 43.78 -8.46
CA PRO A 23 12.47 43.10 -9.75
C PRO A 23 13.90 42.65 -10.15
N GLN A 24 13.98 41.71 -11.11
CA GLN A 24 15.05 41.43 -12.10
C GLN A 24 16.43 40.89 -11.63
N SER A 25 16.79 39.64 -11.98
CA SER A 25 17.64 39.21 -13.13
C SER A 25 19.13 39.05 -12.72
N PRO A 26 20.06 38.60 -13.59
CA PRO A 26 20.18 37.39 -14.41
C PRO A 26 21.50 36.61 -14.09
N GLY A 27 21.68 35.38 -14.59
CA GLY A 27 23.00 34.72 -14.62
C GLY A 27 22.90 33.20 -14.51
N GLY A 28 23.51 32.39 -15.35
CA GLY A 28 24.38 32.62 -16.50
C GLY A 28 24.42 31.33 -17.34
N PRO A 29 25.06 31.34 -18.52
CA PRO A 29 25.12 30.17 -19.39
C PRO A 29 26.39 29.35 -19.11
N GLU A 30 26.26 28.09 -18.71
CA GLU A 30 27.38 27.12 -18.76
C GLU A 30 26.84 25.73 -19.15
N ASP A 31 26.88 25.44 -20.46
CA ASP A 31 27.11 24.11 -21.03
C ASP A 31 28.51 23.60 -20.61
N PRO A 32 28.94 22.35 -20.86
CA PRO A 32 28.26 21.06 -20.97
C PRO A 32 28.93 19.99 -20.08
N ALA A 33 28.37 18.77 -20.13
CA ALA A 33 29.05 17.49 -19.89
C ALA A 33 29.09 16.89 -18.47
N LEU A 34 28.85 15.58 -18.50
CA LEU A 34 29.17 14.57 -17.48
C LEU A 34 28.30 14.57 -16.22
N SER A 35 27.11 14.00 -16.36
CA SER A 35 26.74 12.96 -15.39
C SER A 35 25.78 11.98 -16.06
N LYS A 36 26.38 10.92 -16.57
CA LYS A 36 25.74 9.63 -16.75
C LYS A 36 25.27 9.18 -15.37
N VAL A 37 24.13 9.72 -14.90
CA VAL A 37 23.48 9.23 -13.69
C VAL A 37 23.12 7.78 -14.00
N PRO A 38 23.68 6.78 -13.29
CA PRO A 38 23.08 5.45 -13.36
C PRO A 38 21.63 5.64 -12.90
N PRO A 39 20.63 5.00 -13.54
CA PRO A 39 19.29 5.01 -12.96
C PRO A 39 19.46 4.46 -11.56
N VAL A 40 19.21 5.31 -10.55
CA VAL A 40 19.16 4.90 -9.16
C VAL A 40 18.38 3.58 -9.12
N PRO A 41 18.90 2.50 -8.52
CA PRO A 41 18.11 1.30 -8.37
C PRO A 41 16.93 1.72 -7.51
N MET A 42 15.81 1.96 -8.18
CA MET A 42 14.51 2.19 -7.57
C MET A 42 14.40 1.16 -6.45
N PRO A 43 14.01 1.55 -5.22
CA PRO A 43 13.87 0.58 -4.15
C PRO A 43 13.09 -0.58 -4.75
N ARG A 44 13.71 -1.76 -4.81
CA ARG A 44 13.09 -2.97 -5.36
C ARG A 44 11.95 -3.34 -4.41
N ARG A 45 10.88 -2.53 -4.43
CA ARG A 45 9.61 -2.87 -3.83
C ARG A 45 9.10 -3.94 -4.78
N PHE A 46 9.29 -5.18 -4.36
CA PHE A 46 8.91 -6.40 -5.08
C PHE A 46 9.82 -6.80 -6.25
N ALA A 47 11.13 -6.96 -6.03
CA ALA A 47 11.74 -8.12 -6.69
C ALA A 47 11.25 -9.34 -5.92
N PRO A 48 10.31 -10.17 -6.43
CA PRO A 48 10.04 -11.44 -5.79
C PRO A 48 11.35 -12.21 -5.90
N ALA A 49 12.01 -12.40 -4.75
CA ALA A 49 13.03 -13.40 -4.63
C ALA A 49 12.47 -14.66 -5.29
N LYS A 50 13.28 -15.36 -6.09
CA LYS A 50 12.98 -16.68 -6.66
C LYS A 50 12.84 -17.76 -5.57
N GLY A 51 12.18 -17.45 -4.45
CA GLY A 51 11.69 -18.39 -3.47
C GLY A 51 10.43 -19.01 -4.06
N ARG A 52 10.41 -20.34 -4.10
CA ARG A 52 9.30 -21.17 -4.57
C ARG A 52 7.99 -20.58 -4.03
N GLN A 53 7.18 -19.97 -4.89
CA GLN A 53 5.89 -19.43 -4.47
C GLN A 53 5.06 -20.60 -3.96
N LYS A 54 4.71 -20.59 -2.68
CA LYS A 54 3.97 -21.67 -2.04
C LYS A 54 2.54 -21.63 -2.56
N ARG A 55 2.11 -22.68 -3.24
CA ARG A 55 0.75 -22.83 -3.75
C ARG A 55 -0.06 -23.68 -2.80
N VAL A 56 -1.29 -23.25 -2.55
CA VAL A 56 -2.23 -23.97 -1.71
C VAL A 56 -3.56 -24.09 -2.42
N LYS A 57 -4.31 -25.16 -2.16
CA LYS A 57 -5.67 -25.33 -2.67
C LYS A 57 -6.65 -25.12 -1.55
N ALA A 58 -7.65 -24.29 -1.77
CA ALA A 58 -8.77 -24.12 -0.85
C ALA A 58 -9.49 -25.46 -0.65
N VAL A 59 -9.63 -25.90 0.60
CA VAL A 59 -10.43 -27.09 0.95
C VAL A 59 -11.85 -26.74 1.37
N ALA A 60 -12.12 -25.45 1.58
CA ALA A 60 -13.40 -24.88 1.93
C ALA A 60 -13.55 -23.50 1.28
N ASP A 61 -14.79 -23.03 1.16
CA ASP A 61 -15.10 -21.67 0.76
C ASP A 61 -14.85 -20.67 1.90
N CYS A 62 -14.27 -19.52 1.54
CA CYS A 62 -14.02 -18.42 2.45
C CYS A 62 -14.53 -17.14 1.81
N LYS A 63 -15.41 -16.41 2.50
CA LYS A 63 -15.88 -15.09 2.09
C LYS A 63 -15.15 -14.06 2.93
N GLY A 64 -14.40 -13.20 2.27
CA GLY A 64 -13.74 -12.09 2.94
C GLY A 64 -14.76 -11.01 3.25
N ASP A 65 -15.32 -11.04 4.46
CA ASP A 65 -16.21 -9.98 4.94
C ASP A 65 -15.44 -8.68 5.25
N LYS A 66 -14.12 -8.76 5.50
CA LYS A 66 -13.24 -7.60 5.70
C LYS A 66 -12.39 -7.33 4.45
N ALA A 67 -12.04 -6.06 4.25
CA ALA A 67 -11.19 -5.60 3.15
C ALA A 67 -9.80 -6.26 3.07
N ARG A 68 -9.34 -6.91 4.16
CA ARG A 68 -8.08 -7.65 4.18
C ARG A 68 -8.26 -9.13 3.89
N GLU A 69 -9.45 -9.71 4.04
CA GLU A 69 -9.67 -11.16 3.93
C GLU A 69 -9.78 -11.60 2.47
N LEU A 70 -9.11 -12.70 2.12
CA LEU A 70 -9.17 -13.28 0.80
C LEU A 70 -10.50 -14.03 0.63
N THR A 71 -11.28 -13.63 -0.37
CA THR A 71 -12.46 -14.40 -0.79
C THR A 71 -12.03 -15.47 -1.78
N PHE A 72 -12.39 -16.73 -1.57
CA PHE A 72 -12.13 -17.87 -2.47
C PHE A 72 -13.14 -18.99 -2.26
N SER A 73 -13.29 -19.85 -3.26
CA SER A 73 -14.13 -21.06 -3.16
C SER A 73 -13.28 -22.31 -2.98
N LYS A 74 -13.87 -23.35 -2.36
CA LYS A 74 -13.25 -24.68 -2.30
C LYS A 74 -12.80 -25.12 -3.70
N GLY A 75 -11.55 -25.52 -3.81
CA GLY A 75 -10.92 -25.96 -5.06
C GLY A 75 -10.11 -24.87 -5.77
N GLU A 76 -10.25 -23.59 -5.41
CA GLU A 76 -9.39 -22.53 -5.95
C GLU A 76 -7.94 -22.70 -5.48
N VAL A 77 -6.99 -22.34 -6.34
CA VAL A 77 -5.57 -22.34 -6.01
C VAL A 77 -5.17 -20.93 -5.61
N ILE A 78 -4.48 -20.82 -4.48
CA ILE A 78 -4.04 -19.56 -3.90
C ILE A 78 -2.51 -19.59 -3.84
N VAL A 79 -1.90 -18.52 -4.31
CA VAL A 79 -0.46 -18.32 -4.25
C VAL A 79 -0.15 -17.51 -3.00
N VAL A 80 0.54 -18.13 -2.04
CA VAL A 80 0.96 -17.49 -0.79
C VAL A 80 2.07 -16.49 -1.12
N THR A 81 1.83 -15.22 -0.80
CA THR A 81 2.80 -14.14 -0.94
C THR A 81 3.53 -13.86 0.36
N ARG A 82 2.86 -14.05 1.51
CA ARG A 82 3.42 -13.80 2.83
C ARG A 82 2.74 -14.68 3.88
N GLU A 83 3.52 -15.31 4.75
CA GLU A 83 2.99 -15.96 5.95
C GLU A 83 2.94 -14.88 7.04
N GLU A 84 1.75 -14.44 7.42
CA GLU A 84 1.58 -13.36 8.40
C GLU A 84 1.71 -13.88 9.82
N ASP A 85 1.05 -15.00 10.09
CA ASP A 85 1.13 -15.76 11.34
C ASP A 85 1.11 -17.27 11.03
N GLU A 86 1.28 -18.09 12.06
CA GLU A 86 1.22 -19.56 11.96
C GLU A 86 -0.13 -20.06 11.42
N GLN A 87 -1.22 -19.32 11.71
CA GLN A 87 -2.58 -19.67 11.31
C GLN A 87 -3.15 -18.82 10.18
N SER A 88 -2.49 -17.71 9.81
CA SER A 88 -3.01 -16.70 8.88
C SER A 88 -1.98 -16.38 7.80
N TRP A 89 -2.31 -16.71 6.55
CA TRP A 89 -1.43 -16.50 5.40
C TRP A 89 -2.04 -15.47 4.47
N VAL A 90 -1.20 -14.69 3.80
CA VAL A 90 -1.59 -13.72 2.79
C VAL A 90 -1.21 -14.27 1.42
N GLY A 91 -2.14 -14.16 0.49
CA GLY A 91 -1.94 -14.63 -0.88
C GLY A 91 -2.92 -14.00 -1.85
N PHE A 92 -2.86 -14.47 -3.10
CA PHE A 92 -3.79 -14.09 -4.15
C PHE A 92 -4.24 -15.31 -4.93
N ILE A 93 -5.37 -15.21 -5.63
CA ILE A 93 -5.89 -16.33 -6.43
C ILE A 93 -5.00 -16.58 -7.65
N GLU A 94 -4.63 -17.83 -7.88
CA GLU A 94 -3.88 -18.22 -9.08
C GLU A 94 -4.74 -17.96 -10.32
N GLY A 95 -4.30 -17.00 -11.15
CA GLY A 95 -5.06 -16.51 -12.31
C GLY A 95 -5.73 -15.16 -12.08
N ASP A 96 -5.95 -14.74 -10.83
CA ASP A 96 -6.52 -13.43 -10.49
C ASP A 96 -5.70 -12.73 -9.38
N GLY A 97 -4.69 -11.98 -9.81
CA GLY A 97 -3.82 -11.20 -8.92
C GLY A 97 -4.48 -9.99 -8.27
N SER A 98 -5.70 -9.62 -8.67
CA SER A 98 -6.47 -8.52 -8.07
C SER A 98 -7.09 -8.93 -6.75
N ARG A 99 -7.51 -10.20 -6.64
CA ARG A 99 -8.04 -10.78 -5.39
C ARG A 99 -6.89 -11.23 -4.51
N THR A 100 -6.41 -10.32 -3.65
CA THR A 100 -5.43 -10.63 -2.61
C THR A 100 -6.01 -10.42 -1.22
N GLY A 101 -5.51 -11.17 -0.25
CA GLY A 101 -5.95 -11.03 1.13
C GLY A 101 -5.34 -12.08 2.05
N VAL A 102 -5.66 -11.95 3.33
CA VAL A 102 -5.34 -12.90 4.39
C VAL A 102 -6.40 -14.00 4.44
N PHE A 103 -5.98 -15.23 4.67
CA PHE A 103 -6.83 -16.37 4.85
C PHE A 103 -6.21 -17.34 5.85
N PRO A 104 -7.02 -18.14 6.56
CA PRO A 104 -6.48 -19.04 7.54
C PRO A 104 -5.88 -20.28 6.84
N ALA A 105 -4.68 -20.68 7.26
CA ALA A 105 -3.98 -21.83 6.69
C ALA A 105 -4.80 -23.14 6.84
N SER A 106 -5.68 -23.23 7.83
CA SER A 106 -6.57 -24.38 8.06
C SER A 106 -7.64 -24.58 6.97
N PHE A 107 -7.98 -23.56 6.20
CA PHE A 107 -8.96 -23.66 5.11
C PHE A 107 -8.32 -23.98 3.76
N VAL A 108 -7.01 -24.23 3.75
CA VAL A 108 -6.25 -24.56 2.55
C VAL A 108 -5.39 -25.81 2.78
N HIS A 109 -5.02 -26.46 1.68
CA HIS A 109 -4.12 -27.59 1.65
C HIS A 109 -2.88 -27.22 0.83
N LEU A 110 -1.69 -27.43 1.38
CA LEU A 110 -0.44 -27.22 0.66
C LEU A 110 -0.40 -28.11 -0.59
N LEU A 111 -0.22 -27.49 -1.75
CA LEU A 111 0.10 -28.23 -2.97
C LEU A 111 1.61 -28.39 -3.02
N GLN A 112 2.09 -29.61 -2.79
CA GLN A 112 3.46 -29.95 -3.17
C GLN A 112 3.49 -30.10 -4.70
N ASP A 113 4.25 -29.21 -5.35
CA ASP A 113 4.73 -29.41 -6.72
C ASP A 113 5.79 -30.51 -6.73
#